data_AF-M4VPE2-F1
#
_entry.id   AF-M4VPE2-F1
#
_cell.length_a   1.000
_cell.length_b   1.000
_cell.length_c   1.000
_cell.angle_alpha   90.00
_cell.angle_beta   90.00
_cell.angle_gamma   90.00
#
_symmetry.space_group_name_H-M   'P 1'
#
loop_
_entity.id
_entity.type
_entity.pdbx_description
1 polymer ?
#
loop_
_entity_poly.entity_id
_entity_poly.type
_entity_poly.pdbx_seq_one_letter_code
_entity_poly.pdbx_strand_id
1 'polypeptide(L)' 'MNFLYGQTHKTRELKCINSLTADLAQYGLCPEDWCVSKARGLVYKIENLSEPDFCFVGRIQHLDGRMRWQSLHLISI' A
#
# COMPACT_ATOMS: atom_id res chain seq x y z
N MET A 1 -3.58 -22.40 19.69
CA MET A 1 -4.40 -22.04 18.52
C MET A 1 -3.96 -20.68 17.93
N ASN A 2 -2.73 -20.56 17.39
CA ASN A 2 -2.16 -19.25 17.01
C ASN A 2 -1.88 -19.05 15.50
N PHE A 3 -2.35 -19.94 14.62
CA PHE A 3 -2.04 -19.86 13.18
C PHE A 3 -3.02 -18.99 12.36
N LEU A 4 -4.23 -18.74 12.86
CA LEU A 4 -5.27 -18.00 12.12
C LEU A 4 -5.13 -16.48 12.19
N TYR A 5 -4.55 -15.94 13.27
CA TYR A 5 -4.36 -14.50 13.47
C TYR A 5 -3.29 -13.92 12.53
N GLY A 6 -2.19 -14.65 12.30
CA GLY A 6 -1.12 -14.22 11.41
C GLY A 6 -1.53 -14.19 9.92
N GLN A 7 -2.37 -15.14 9.49
CA GLN A 7 -2.85 -15.20 8.10
C GLN A 7 -3.88 -14.11 7.81
N THR A 8 -4.85 -13.88 8.70
CA THR A 8 -5.89 -12.86 8.50
C THR A 8 -5.34 -11.43 8.43
N HIS A 9 -4.29 -11.12 9.20
CA HIS A 9 -3.61 -9.82 9.12
C HIS A 9 -2.93 -9.60 7.77
N LYS A 10 -2.15 -10.57 7.28
CA LYS A 10 -1.50 -10.47 5.96
C LYS A 10 -2.51 -10.32 4.82
N THR A 11 -3.63 -11.05 4.88
CA THR A 11 -4.67 -10.96 3.84
C THR A 11 -5.38 -9.61 3.84
N ARG A 12 -5.59 -8.98 5.01
CA ARG A 12 -6.22 -7.65 5.10
C ARG A 12 -5.29 -6.54 4.61
N GLU A 13 -4.00 -6.66 4.91
CA GLU A 13 -2.95 -5.73 4.47
C GLU A 13 -2.86 -5.73 2.94
N LEU A 14 -2.79 -6.92 2.33
CA LEU A 14 -2.78 -7.08 0.88
C LEU A 14 -4.02 -6.48 0.21
N LYS A 15 -5.22 -6.68 0.77
CA LYS A 15 -6.46 -6.10 0.24
C LYS A 15 -6.42 -4.56 0.26
N CYS A 16 -5.87 -3.97 1.31
CA CYS A 16 -5.74 -2.51 1.41
C CYS A 16 -4.74 -1.97 0.38
N ILE A 17 -3.64 -2.68 0.14
CA ILE A 17 -2.65 -2.34 -0.88
C ILE A 17 -3.26 -2.44 -2.28
N ASN A 18 -3.93 -3.55 -2.59
CA ASN A 18 -4.58 -3.76 -3.89
C ASN A 18 -5.70 -2.75 -4.18
N SER A 19 -6.42 -2.31 -3.16
CA SER A 19 -7.43 -1.25 -3.32
C SER A 19 -6.77 0.07 -3.74
N LEU A 20 -5.62 0.41 -3.16
CA LEU A 20 -4.92 1.64 -3.51
C LEU A 20 -4.34 1.60 -4.92
N THR A 21 -3.74 0.48 -5.34
CA THR A 21 -3.22 0.36 -6.71
C THR A 21 -4.36 0.45 -7.74
N ALA A 22 -5.54 -0.10 -7.43
CA ALA A 22 -6.73 0.06 -8.27
C ALA A 22 -7.25 1.51 -8.31
N ASP A 23 -7.21 2.23 -7.19
CA ASP A 23 -7.61 3.65 -7.14
C ASP A 23 -6.62 4.54 -7.92
N LEU A 24 -5.30 4.29 -7.78
CA LEU A 24 -4.27 4.98 -8.55
C LEU A 24 -4.45 4.76 -10.07
N ALA A 25 -4.90 3.57 -10.49
CA ALA A 25 -5.25 3.28 -11.88
C ALA A 25 -6.25 4.28 -12.48
N GLN A 26 -7.19 4.76 -11.67
CA GLN A 26 -8.22 5.70 -12.11
C GLN A 26 -7.67 7.08 -12.45
N TYR A 27 -6.47 7.41 -11.95
CA TYR A 27 -5.76 8.65 -12.23
C TYR A 27 -4.78 8.52 -13.42
N GLY A 28 -4.90 7.45 -14.21
CA GLY A 28 -4.05 7.21 -15.39
C GLY A 28 -2.71 6.55 -15.08
N LEU A 29 -2.54 6.03 -13.86
CA LEU A 29 -1.30 5.39 -13.42
C LEU A 29 -1.39 3.88 -13.63
N CYS A 30 -0.55 3.30 -14.51
CA CYS A 30 -0.61 1.88 -14.87
C CYS A 30 -0.22 0.96 -13.70
N PRO A 31 -1.14 0.22 -13.04
CA PRO A 31 -0.87 -0.55 -11.81
C PRO A 31 0.21 -1.62 -11.94
N GLU A 32 0.45 -2.09 -13.16
CA GLU A 32 1.44 -3.11 -13.52
C GLU A 32 2.87 -2.60 -13.31
N ASP A 33 3.06 -1.28 -13.44
CA ASP A 33 4.34 -0.62 -13.26
C ASP A 33 4.60 -0.28 -11.79
N TRP A 34 3.71 -0.64 -10.86
CA TRP A 34 3.84 -0.26 -9.45
C TRP A 34 4.48 -1.37 -8.63
N CYS A 35 5.58 -1.03 -7.98
CA CYS A 35 6.19 -1.85 -6.95
C CYS A 35 5.79 -1.32 -5.57
N VAL A 36 5.09 -2.14 -4.79
CA VAL A 36 4.75 -1.80 -3.40
C VAL A 36 5.67 -2.57 -2.45
N SER A 37 6.52 -1.84 -1.73
CA SER A 37 7.49 -2.38 -0.79
C SER A 37 7.21 -1.89 0.63
N LYS A 38 7.43 -2.78 1.61
CA LYS A 38 7.23 -2.45 3.03
C LYS A 38 8.46 -1.72 3.55
N ALA A 39 8.31 -0.45 3.90
CA ALA A 39 9.42 0.35 4.43
C ALA A 39 9.66 0.04 5.91
N ARG A 40 8.65 0.22 6.77
CA ARG A 40 8.74 -0.05 8.21
C ARG A 40 7.37 -0.17 8.86
N GLY A 41 7.12 -1.23 9.64
CA GLY A 41 5.86 -1.38 10.38
C GLY A 41 4.66 -1.45 9.45
N LEU A 42 3.77 -0.45 9.47
CA LEU A 42 2.63 -0.32 8.54
C LEU A 42 2.85 0.79 7.50
N VAL A 43 4.10 1.18 7.27
CA VAL A 43 4.50 2.15 6.23
C VAL A 43 4.95 1.40 4.99
N TYR A 44 4.42 1.81 3.84
CA TYR A 44 4.69 1.26 2.53
C TYR A 44 5.22 2.35 1.61
N LYS A 45 6.20 1.98 0.79
CA LYS A 45 6.66 2.74 -0.34
C LYS A 45 6.03 2.14 -1.59
N ILE A 46 5.53 2.99 -2.47
CA ILE A 46 4.78 2.63 -3.67
C ILE A 46 5.46 3.38 -4.80
N GLU A 47 6.19 2.64 -5.63
CA GLU A 47 7.10 3.18 -6.64
C GLU A 47 6.55 2.86 -8.02
N ASN A 48 6.55 3.84 -8.93
CA ASN A 48 6.29 3.59 -10.33
C ASN A 48 7.62 3.25 -11.01
N LEU A 49 7.75 2.03 -11.52
CA LEU A 49 8.94 1.55 -12.24
C LEU A 49 9.15 2.29 -13.56
N SER A 50 8.07 2.84 -14.15
CA SER A 50 8.11 3.65 -15.36
C SER A 50 8.45 5.12 -15.09
N GLU A 51 8.25 5.61 -13.86
CA GLU A 51 8.49 7.00 -13.44
C GLU A 51 9.26 7.06 -12.11
N PRO A 52 10.59 6.89 -12.16
CA PRO A 52 11.42 6.79 -10.94
C PRO A 52 11.61 8.11 -10.19
N ASP A 53 11.23 9.24 -10.81
CA ASP A 53 11.43 10.60 -10.27
C ASP A 53 10.56 10.88 -9.03
N PHE A 54 9.53 10.08 -8.81
CA PHE A 54 8.68 10.19 -7.63
C PHE A 54 8.26 8.84 -7.09
N CYS A 55 7.91 8.82 -5.80
CA CYS A 55 7.26 7.68 -5.18
C CYS A 55 6.19 8.15 -4.20
N PHE A 56 5.26 7.26 -3.89
CA PHE A 56 4.30 7.48 -2.83
C PHE A 56 4.74 6.76 -1.57
N VAL A 57 4.66 7.44 -0.43
CA VAL A 57 4.84 6.84 0.89
C VAL A 57 3.52 6.93 1.63
N GLY A 58 2.96 5.78 1.95
CA GLY A 58 1.69 5.68 2.64
C GLY A 58 1.80 4.91 3.96
N ARG A 59 0.90 5.22 4.88
CA ARG A 59 0.77 4.47 6.14
C ARG A 59 -0.61 3.83 6.22
N ILE A 60 -0.63 2.53 6.52
CA ILE A 60 -1.85 1.82 6.88
C ILE A 60 -2.05 1.92 8.39
N GLN A 61 -3.30 2.10 8.81
CA GLN A 61 -3.72 2.06 10.20
C GLN A 61 -4.83 1.04 10.40
N HIS A 62 -4.85 0.43 11.58
CA HIS A 62 -5.98 -0.36 12.05
C HIS A 62 -6.98 0.56 12.75
N LEU A 63 -8.18 0.70 12.18
CA LEU A 63 -9.28 1.44 12.76
C LEU A 63 -10.51 0.52 12.79
N ASP A 64 -11.11 0.32 13.97
CA ASP A 64 -12.35 -0.47 14.15
C ASP A 64 -12.30 -1.87 13.51
N GLY A 65 -11.16 -2.55 13.63
CA GLY A 65 -10.94 -3.88 13.06
C GLY A 65 -10.74 -3.92 11.53
N ARG A 66 -10.72 -2.76 10.87
CA ARG A 66 -10.43 -2.60 9.44
C ARG A 66 -9.07 -1.96 9.24
N MET A 67 -8.39 -2.35 8.16
CA MET A 67 -7.17 -1.66 7.71
C MET A 67 -7.56 -0.62 6.67
N ARG A 68 -7.02 0.59 6.80
CA ARG A 68 -7.21 1.69 5.85
C ARG A 68 -5.93 2.51 5.72
N TRP A 69 -5.75 3.16 4.57
CA TRP A 69 -4.71 4.17 4.41
C TRP A 69 -5.05 5.37 5.29
N GLN A 70 -4.14 5.70 6.20
CA GLN A 70 -4.22 6.88 7.05
C GLN A 70 -3.69 8.11 6.31
N SER A 71 -2.58 7.93 5.59
CA SER A 71 -1.96 8.98 4.81
C SER A 71 -1.26 8.38 3.59
N LEU A 72 -1.14 9.22 2.56
CA LEU A 72 -0.40 8.95 1.33
C LEU A 72 0.28 10.26 0.93
N HIS A 73 1.60 10.23 0.80
CA HIS A 73 2.40 11.40 0.46
C HIS A 73 3.20 11.13 -0.80
N LEU A 74 3.14 12.04 -1.77
CA LEU A 74 4.01 12.05 -2.93
C LEU A 74 5.37 12.64 -2.53
N ILE A 75 6.45 11.95 -2.88
CA ILE A 75 7.82 12.36 -2.60
C ILE A 75 8.59 12.33 -3.92
N SER A 76 9.21 13.46 -4.28
CA SER A 76 10.20 13.51 -5.36
C SER A 76 11.51 12.89 -4.86
N ILE A 77 12.15 12.07 -5.68
CA ILE A 77 13.44 11.42 -5.39
C ILE A 77 14.58 12.21 -6.03
#